data_AF-A0A2V2VFH0-F1
#
_entry.id   AF-A0A2V2VFH0-F1
#
_cell.length_a   1.000
_cell.length_b   1.000
_cell.length_c   1.000
_cell.angle_alpha   90.00
_cell.angle_beta   90.00
_cell.angle_gamma   90.00
#
_symmetry.space_group_name_H-M   'P 1'
#
loop_
_entity.id
_entity.type
_entity.pdbx_description
1 polymer ?
#
loop_
_entity_poly.entity_id
_entity_poly.type
_entity_poly.pdbx_seq_one_letter_code
_entity_poly.pdbx_strand_id
1 'polypeptide(L)'
;MPGFSKTFWTLVKACLEGAPDIRDLCCALGERMSMEVAHQEGHADYLVTQCAKEIHNGRLMRLMVKLNFVLESLNDVPEHSTEAHNRYALRLFSQYVFNQVDENHRIRLDWGHVFHSLNKLDCGSEELVQLIGNDDGNTILVISYHDLRASLESAFEQLQLSASEADIQSFSVTVGTTPTTL
;
A
#
# COMPACT_ATOMS: atom_id res chain seq x y z
N MET A 1 -11.39 -26.66 -46.54
CA MET A 1 -10.26 -25.87 -46.02
C MET A 1 -9.89 -26.44 -44.65
N PRO A 2 -8.71 -27.06 -44.48
CA PRO A 2 -8.33 -27.68 -43.20
C PRO A 2 -7.90 -26.60 -42.21
N GLY A 3 -8.52 -26.54 -41.03
CA GLY A 3 -8.15 -25.60 -39.97
C GLY A 3 -9.28 -25.17 -39.02
N PHE A 4 -10.54 -25.28 -39.46
CA PHE A 4 -11.70 -24.87 -38.66
C PHE A 4 -12.64 -26.04 -38.35
N SER A 5 -13.39 -25.91 -37.25
CA SER A 5 -14.37 -26.91 -36.82
C SER A 5 -15.50 -27.06 -37.84
N LYS A 6 -16.13 -28.24 -37.87
CA LYS A 6 -17.31 -28.49 -38.73
C LYS A 6 -18.45 -27.51 -38.40
N THR A 7 -18.67 -27.23 -37.11
CA THR A 7 -19.67 -26.28 -36.62
C THR A 7 -19.44 -24.87 -37.17
N PHE A 8 -18.18 -24.42 -37.23
CA PHE A 8 -17.84 -23.11 -37.81
C PHE A 8 -18.24 -23.03 -39.29
N TRP A 9 -17.93 -24.05 -40.09
CA TRP A 9 -18.31 -24.07 -41.51
C TRP A 9 -19.81 -24.11 -41.73
N THR A 10 -20.55 -24.87 -40.92
CA THR A 10 -22.02 -24.92 -40.97
C THR A 10 -22.61 -23.53 -40.69
N LEU A 11 -22.05 -22.81 -39.72
CA LEU A 11 -22.49 -21.46 -39.36
C LEU A 11 -22.21 -20.43 -40.47
N VAL A 12 -21.01 -20.47 -41.04
CA VAL A 12 -20.62 -19.61 -42.17
C VAL A 12 -21.53 -19.84 -43.38
N LYS A 13 -21.82 -21.11 -43.70
CA LYS A 13 -22.73 -21.48 -44.78
C LYS A 13 -24.15 -20.96 -44.53
N ALA A 14 -24.66 -21.11 -43.30
CA ALA A 14 -25.97 -20.60 -42.91
C ALA A 14 -26.07 -19.07 -43.05
N CYS A 15 -25.02 -18.33 -42.68
CA CYS A 15 -24.99 -16.86 -42.83
C CYS A 15 -24.90 -16.40 -44.30
N LEU A 16 -24.31 -17.20 -45.19
CA LEU A 16 -24.13 -16.85 -46.61
C LEU A 16 -25.33 -17.24 -47.48
N GLU A 17 -26.07 -18.29 -47.13
CA GLU A 17 -27.13 -18.85 -47.98
C GLU A 17 -28.53 -18.27 -47.75
N GLY A 18 -28.77 -17.54 -46.66
CA GLY A 18 -30.04 -16.81 -46.46
C GLY A 18 -30.21 -16.31 -45.02
N ALA A 19 -30.83 -15.13 -44.86
CA ALA A 19 -31.00 -14.38 -43.61
C ALA A 19 -31.36 -15.27 -42.40
N PRO A 20 -30.37 -15.70 -41.59
CA PRO A 20 -30.63 -16.59 -40.47
C PRO A 20 -31.43 -15.82 -39.39
N ASP A 21 -32.45 -16.46 -38.79
CA ASP A 21 -33.08 -15.89 -37.60
C ASP A 21 -32.00 -15.80 -36.51
N ILE A 22 -31.92 -14.64 -35.85
CA ILE A 22 -30.95 -14.39 -34.78
C ILE A 22 -31.09 -15.41 -33.65
N ARG A 23 -32.30 -15.91 -33.42
CA ARG A 23 -32.56 -16.97 -32.43
C ARG A 23 -31.90 -18.28 -32.77
N ASP A 24 -31.95 -18.70 -34.04
CA ASP A 24 -31.33 -19.95 -34.49
C ASP A 24 -29.80 -19.87 -34.42
N LEU A 25 -29.25 -18.69 -34.75
CA LEU A 25 -27.82 -18.42 -34.60
C LEU A 25 -27.37 -18.43 -33.13
N CYS A 26 -28.14 -17.79 -32.24
CA CYS A 26 -27.88 -17.80 -30.80
C CYS A 26 -27.94 -19.22 -30.21
N CYS A 27 -28.90 -20.04 -30.63
CA CYS A 27 -28.97 -21.46 -30.22
C CYS A 27 -27.74 -22.23 -30.72
N ALA A 28 -27.32 -22.03 -31.97
CA ALA A 28 -26.16 -22.71 -32.55
C ALA A 28 -24.82 -22.28 -31.91
N LEU A 29 -24.71 -21.02 -31.48
CA LEU A 29 -23.53 -20.48 -30.79
C LEU A 29 -23.61 -20.62 -29.27
N GLY A 30 -24.72 -21.10 -28.71
CA GLY A 30 -25.02 -21.02 -27.27
C GLY A 30 -23.93 -21.59 -26.37
N GLU A 31 -23.36 -22.74 -26.72
CA GLU A 31 -22.23 -23.32 -25.98
C GLU A 31 -21.00 -22.40 -26.00
N ARG A 32 -20.63 -21.87 -27.17
CA ARG A 32 -19.48 -20.96 -27.32
C ARG A 32 -19.72 -19.62 -26.64
N MET A 33 -20.93 -19.09 -26.73
CA MET A 33 -21.34 -17.87 -26.01
C MET A 33 -21.27 -18.09 -24.50
N SER A 34 -21.74 -19.25 -23.99
CA SER A 34 -21.63 -19.57 -22.57
C SER A 34 -20.19 -19.71 -22.11
N MET A 35 -19.31 -20.32 -22.91
CA MET A 35 -17.88 -20.38 -22.62
C MET A 35 -17.23 -18.99 -22.59
N GLU A 36 -17.59 -18.13 -23.54
CA GLU A 36 -17.06 -16.76 -23.62
C GLU A 36 -17.55 -15.92 -22.43
N VAL A 37 -18.82 -16.05 -22.03
CA VAL A 37 -19.34 -15.42 -20.81
C VAL A 37 -18.56 -15.89 -19.59
N ALA A 38 -18.35 -17.21 -19.43
CA ALA A 38 -17.56 -17.73 -18.31
C ALA A 38 -16.11 -17.22 -18.31
N HIS A 39 -15.50 -17.07 -19.49
CA HIS A 39 -14.18 -16.47 -19.63
C HIS A 39 -14.17 -14.98 -19.23
N GLN A 40 -15.19 -14.21 -19.63
CA GLN A 40 -15.34 -12.80 -19.26
C GLN A 40 -15.55 -12.62 -17.75
N GLU A 41 -16.38 -13.45 -17.13
CA GLU A 41 -16.59 -13.47 -15.67
C GLU A 41 -15.27 -13.79 -14.94
N GLY A 42 -14.54 -14.82 -15.38
CA GLY A 42 -13.23 -15.15 -14.80
C GLY A 42 -12.19 -14.04 -14.96
N HIS A 43 -12.21 -13.32 -16.09
CA HIS A 43 -11.37 -12.14 -16.28
C HIS A 43 -11.79 -10.98 -15.37
N ALA A 44 -13.10 -10.77 -15.17
CA ALA A 44 -13.61 -9.77 -14.23
C ALA A 44 -13.16 -10.07 -12.80
N ASP A 45 -13.26 -11.31 -12.34
CA ASP A 45 -12.78 -11.76 -11.02
C ASP A 45 -11.27 -11.51 -10.84
N TYR A 46 -10.49 -11.79 -11.88
CA TYR A 46 -9.06 -11.48 -11.89
C TYR A 46 -8.81 -9.97 -11.71
N LEU A 47 -9.50 -9.12 -12.48
CA LEU A 47 -9.36 -7.67 -12.37
C LEU A 47 -9.76 -7.15 -10.98
N VAL A 48 -10.86 -7.66 -10.41
CA VAL A 48 -11.29 -7.30 -9.05
C VAL A 48 -10.22 -7.69 -8.03
N THR A 49 -9.61 -8.86 -8.19
CA THR A 49 -8.51 -9.30 -7.31
C THR A 49 -7.28 -8.37 -7.41
N GLN A 50 -6.91 -7.93 -8.62
CA GLN A 50 -5.80 -6.98 -8.77
C GLN A 50 -6.15 -5.60 -8.20
N CYS A 51 -7.38 -5.12 -8.42
CA CYS A 51 -7.86 -3.87 -7.86
C CYS A 51 -7.82 -3.87 -6.33
N ALA A 52 -8.22 -4.98 -5.70
CA ALA A 52 -8.15 -5.14 -4.25
C ALA A 52 -6.72 -5.03 -3.71
N LYS A 53 -5.73 -5.59 -4.42
CA LYS A 53 -4.30 -5.47 -4.08
C LYS A 53 -3.83 -4.02 -4.18
N GLU A 54 -4.20 -3.32 -5.25
CA GLU A 54 -3.81 -1.91 -5.45
C GLU A 54 -4.46 -0.96 -4.44
N ILE A 55 -5.70 -1.19 -4.05
CA ILE A 55 -6.35 -0.44 -2.96
C ILE A 55 -5.52 -0.58 -1.68
N HIS A 56 -5.05 -1.79 -1.38
CA HIS A 56 -4.26 -2.05 -0.20
C HIS A 56 -2.87 -1.40 -0.26
N ASN A 57 -2.19 -1.51 -1.40
CA ASN A 57 -0.95 -0.77 -1.66
C ASN A 57 -1.14 0.74 -1.46
N GLY A 58 -2.26 1.29 -1.92
CA GLY A 58 -2.60 2.70 -1.74
C GLY A 58 -2.78 3.11 -0.27
N ARG A 59 -3.33 2.22 0.58
CA ARG A 59 -3.43 2.47 2.03
C ARG A 59 -2.06 2.51 2.67
N LEU A 60 -1.22 1.51 2.41
CA LEU A 60 0.14 1.43 2.93
C LEU A 60 1.01 2.59 2.46
N MET A 61 0.88 3.00 1.19
CA MET A 61 1.58 4.16 0.64
C MET A 61 1.24 5.43 1.42
N ARG A 62 -0.06 5.71 1.64
CA ARG A 62 -0.49 6.89 2.41
C ARG A 62 0.04 6.85 3.84
N LEU A 63 0.01 5.68 4.47
CA LEU A 63 0.52 5.49 5.83
C LEU A 63 2.03 5.76 5.91
N MET A 64 2.81 5.21 4.98
CA MET A 64 4.25 5.46 4.89
C MET A 64 4.55 6.94 4.65
N VAL A 65 3.78 7.61 3.78
CA VAL A 65 3.94 9.05 3.54
C VAL A 65 3.69 9.85 4.82
N LYS A 66 2.59 9.58 5.54
CA LYS A 66 2.32 10.23 6.84
C LYS A 66 3.46 10.00 7.84
N LEU A 67 3.92 8.76 7.95
CA LEU A 67 5.01 8.39 8.84
C LEU A 67 6.29 9.18 8.52
N ASN A 68 6.67 9.28 7.24
CA ASN A 68 7.86 10.04 6.84
C ASN A 68 7.73 11.54 7.14
N PHE A 69 6.57 12.16 6.92
CA PHE A 69 6.35 13.56 7.31
C PHE A 69 6.54 13.79 8.80
N VAL A 70 6.05 12.89 9.65
CA VAL A 70 6.19 12.99 11.11
C VAL A 70 7.64 12.78 11.55
N LEU A 71 8.35 11.83 10.94
CA LEU A 71 9.72 11.49 11.32
C LEU A 71 10.75 12.55 10.91
N GLU A 72 10.60 13.10 9.70
CA GLU A 72 11.53 14.07 9.12
C GLU A 72 11.17 15.53 9.47
N SER A 73 10.09 15.76 10.21
CA SER A 73 9.69 17.10 10.63
C SER A 73 10.78 17.74 11.51
N LEU A 74 11.23 18.93 11.09
CA LEU A 74 12.16 19.78 11.84
C LEU A 74 11.46 20.64 12.91
N ASN A 75 10.16 20.46 13.14
CA ASN A 75 9.44 21.25 14.14
C ASN A 75 10.03 20.95 15.52
N ASP A 76 10.48 22.02 16.19
CA ASP A 76 11.05 21.95 17.53
C ASP A 76 9.95 21.57 18.53
N VAL A 77 10.07 20.38 19.11
CA VAL A 77 9.12 19.85 20.07
C VAL A 77 9.83 19.79 21.42
N PRO A 78 9.26 20.37 22.50
CA PRO A 78 9.90 20.34 23.82
C PRO A 78 10.23 18.91 24.24
N GLU A 79 11.47 18.66 24.66
CA GLU A 79 12.01 17.31 24.94
C GLU A 79 11.17 16.50 25.96
N HIS A 80 10.46 17.16 26.87
CA HIS A 80 9.64 16.52 27.90
C HIS A 80 8.13 16.45 27.57
N SER A 81 7.73 16.84 26.36
CA SER A 81 6.33 16.81 25.95
C SER A 81 5.86 15.39 25.60
N THR A 82 4.56 15.13 25.70
CA THR A 82 3.96 13.88 25.22
C THR A 82 4.23 13.66 23.73
N GLU A 83 4.31 14.73 22.95
CA GLU A 83 4.63 14.68 21.53
C GLU A 83 6.04 14.15 21.26
N ALA A 84 7.03 14.56 22.05
CA ALA A 84 8.39 14.04 21.93
C ALA A 84 8.43 12.53 22.18
N HIS A 85 7.69 12.05 23.19
CA HIS A 85 7.57 10.61 23.48
C HIS A 85 6.87 9.85 22.34
N ASN A 86 5.79 10.41 21.79
CA ASN A 86 5.06 9.80 20.67
C ASN A 86 5.92 9.74 19.40
N ARG A 87 6.65 10.82 19.07
CA ARG A 87 7.59 10.83 17.93
C ARG A 87 8.74 9.85 18.14
N TYR A 88 9.23 9.72 19.36
CA TYR A 88 10.25 8.73 19.69
C TYR A 88 9.73 7.30 19.48
N ALA A 89 8.51 6.97 19.94
CA ALA A 89 7.89 5.68 19.70
C ALA A 89 7.73 5.38 18.20
N LEU A 90 7.30 6.36 17.40
CA LEU A 90 7.19 6.23 15.94
C LEU A 90 8.56 6.06 15.26
N ARG A 91 9.61 6.71 15.79
CA ARG A 91 10.98 6.54 15.30
C ARG A 91 11.50 5.13 15.56
N LEU A 92 11.28 4.59 16.76
CA LEU A 92 11.62 3.21 17.07
C LEU A 92 10.81 2.23 16.21
N PHE A 93 9.53 2.50 15.97
CA PHE A 93 8.71 1.71 15.07
C PHE A 93 9.27 1.70 13.64
N SER A 94 9.67 2.86 13.11
CA SER A 94 10.30 2.95 11.79
C SER A 94 11.59 2.12 11.71
N GLN A 95 12.42 2.18 12.75
CA GLN A 95 13.63 1.36 12.84
C GLN A 95 13.29 -0.14 12.92
N TYR A 96 12.30 -0.53 13.70
CA TYR A 96 11.81 -1.91 13.79
C TYR A 96 11.31 -2.45 12.44
N VAL A 97 10.66 -1.61 11.62
CA VAL A 97 10.13 -2.01 10.32
C VAL A 97 11.22 -2.06 9.24
N PHE A 98 12.05 -1.02 9.14
CA PHE A 98 12.95 -0.81 7.99
C PHE A 98 14.42 -1.14 8.26
N ASN A 99 14.87 -1.07 9.52
CA ASN A 99 16.26 -1.33 9.90
C ASN A 99 16.42 -2.74 10.50
N GLN A 100 16.01 -3.74 9.73
CA GLN A 100 16.04 -5.13 10.18
C GLN A 100 17.48 -5.67 10.15
N VAL A 101 17.92 -6.24 11.27
CA VAL A 101 19.23 -6.88 11.42
C VAL A 101 19.06 -8.33 11.89
N ASP A 102 19.93 -9.23 11.42
CA ASP A 102 19.99 -10.61 11.91
C ASP A 102 20.83 -10.74 13.19
N GLU A 103 20.89 -11.95 13.75
CA GLU A 103 21.71 -12.28 14.93
C GLU A 103 23.22 -12.01 14.74
N ASN A 104 23.68 -11.88 13.48
CA ASN A 104 25.05 -11.56 13.12
C ASN A 104 25.22 -10.09 12.67
N HIS A 105 24.24 -9.23 12.97
CA HIS A 105 24.21 -7.81 12.57
C HIS A 105 24.24 -7.56 11.06
N ARG A 106 23.76 -8.51 10.25
CA ARG A 106 23.61 -8.33 8.81
C ARG A 106 22.25 -7.72 8.49
N ILE A 107 22.25 -6.73 7.61
CA ILE A 107 21.03 -6.08 7.11
C ILE A 107 20.16 -7.14 6.42
N ARG A 108 18.89 -7.22 6.82
CA ARG A 108 17.87 -8.05 6.17
C ARG A 108 16.83 -7.16 5.48
N LEU A 109 16.35 -7.61 4.34
CA LEU A 109 15.27 -6.97 3.59
C LEU A 109 14.06 -7.91 3.52
N ASP A 110 13.35 -8.06 4.64
CA ASP A 110 12.14 -8.88 4.68
C ASP A 110 10.90 -8.03 4.37
N TRP A 111 10.38 -8.20 3.16
CA TRP A 111 9.14 -7.57 2.71
C TRP A 111 7.90 -8.06 3.48
N GLY A 112 7.88 -9.32 3.91
CA GLY A 112 6.78 -9.89 4.67
C GLY A 112 6.63 -9.22 6.03
N HIS A 113 7.74 -8.96 6.71
CA HIS A 113 7.77 -8.20 7.97
C HIS A 113 7.24 -6.78 7.81
N VAL A 114 7.72 -6.06 6.79
CA VAL A 114 7.30 -4.68 6.50
C VAL A 114 5.80 -4.65 6.23
N PHE A 115 5.33 -5.51 5.33
CA PHE A 115 3.93 -5.58 4.96
C PHE A 115 3.06 -5.90 6.18
N HIS A 116 3.39 -6.93 6.96
CA HIS A 116 2.61 -7.33 8.14
C HIS A 116 2.57 -6.23 9.21
N SER A 117 3.70 -5.61 9.49
CA SER A 117 3.80 -4.55 10.50
C SER A 117 3.00 -3.31 10.10
N LEU A 118 3.09 -2.87 8.84
CA LEU A 118 2.31 -1.74 8.36
C LEU A 118 0.81 -2.05 8.27
N ASN A 119 0.43 -3.29 7.94
CA ASN A 119 -0.95 -3.74 7.97
C ASN A 119 -1.57 -3.65 9.36
N LYS A 120 -0.83 -4.13 10.38
CA LYS A 120 -1.26 -4.04 11.79
C LYS A 120 -1.39 -2.61 12.26
N LEU A 121 -0.47 -1.74 11.83
CA LEU A 121 -0.56 -0.31 12.12
C LEU A 121 -1.78 0.32 11.44
N ASP A 122 -2.03 0.01 10.16
CA ASP A 122 -3.15 0.55 9.39
C ASP A 122 -4.52 0.11 9.93
N CYS A 123 -4.65 -1.14 10.38
CA CYS A 123 -5.88 -1.60 11.01
C CYS A 123 -6.02 -1.16 12.48
N GLY A 124 -4.93 -0.72 13.12
CA GLY A 124 -4.91 -0.37 14.54
C GLY A 124 -5.09 -1.58 15.44
N SER A 125 -4.28 -2.62 15.21
CA SER A 125 -4.35 -3.87 15.99
C SER A 125 -4.03 -3.65 17.48
N GLU A 126 -4.73 -4.37 18.37
CA GLU A 126 -4.43 -4.41 19.81
C GLU A 126 -3.16 -5.24 20.14
N GLU A 127 -2.54 -5.85 19.13
CA GLU A 127 -1.29 -6.59 19.30
C GLU A 127 -0.17 -5.67 19.80
N LEU A 128 0.59 -6.15 20.79
CA LEU A 128 1.74 -5.44 21.34
C LEU A 128 2.99 -5.73 20.51
N VAL A 129 3.73 -4.68 20.17
CA VAL A 129 5.05 -4.75 19.55
C VAL A 129 6.12 -4.29 20.54
N GLN A 130 7.23 -5.01 20.56
CA GLN A 130 8.40 -4.65 21.34
C GLN A 130 9.37 -3.87 20.46
N LEU A 131 9.59 -2.61 20.81
CA LEU A 131 10.49 -1.69 20.14
C LEU A 131 11.74 -1.51 20.99
N ILE A 132 12.91 -1.63 20.37
CA ILE A 132 14.21 -1.56 21.05
C ILE A 132 14.92 -0.30 20.59
N GLY A 133 15.33 0.52 21.54
CA GLY A 133 16.17 1.69 21.31
C GLY A 133 17.60 1.30 20.94
N ASN A 134 18.19 2.07 20.04
CA ASN A 134 19.60 1.94 19.66
C ASN A 134 20.55 2.66 20.65
N ASP A 135 20.02 3.22 21.75
CA ASP A 135 20.77 3.94 22.76
C ASP A 135 21.46 2.99 23.75
N ASP A 136 22.54 3.46 24.39
CA ASP A 136 23.32 2.72 25.39
C ASP A 136 22.48 2.24 26.60
N GLY A 137 21.25 2.74 26.73
CA GLY A 137 20.29 2.44 27.80
C GLY A 137 19.49 1.14 27.65
N ASN A 138 19.60 0.39 26.54
CA ASN A 138 18.73 -0.78 26.27
C ASN A 138 17.24 -0.48 26.50
N THR A 139 16.76 0.66 26.00
CA THR A 139 15.37 1.06 26.20
C THR A 139 14.45 0.11 25.44
N ILE A 140 13.60 -0.62 26.16
CA ILE A 140 12.57 -1.49 25.58
C ILE A 140 11.22 -0.84 25.79
N LEU A 141 10.56 -0.47 24.68
CA LEU A 141 9.21 0.07 24.66
C LEU A 141 8.24 -1.01 24.16
N VAL A 142 7.25 -1.36 24.96
CA VAL A 142 6.15 -2.24 24.54
C VAL A 142 4.91 -1.39 24.35
N ILE A 143 4.37 -1.39 23.14
CA ILE A 143 3.23 -0.54 22.74
C ILE A 143 2.32 -1.29 21.77
N SER A 144 1.03 -0.97 21.77
CA SER A 144 0.09 -1.56 20.81
C SER A 144 0.19 -0.88 19.43
N TYR A 145 -0.15 -1.60 18.36
CA TYR A 145 -0.29 -0.97 17.04
C TYR A 145 -1.43 0.07 17.01
N HIS A 146 -2.47 -0.13 17.83
CA HIS A 146 -3.54 0.85 18.04
C HIS A 146 -2.99 2.19 18.56
N ASP A 147 -2.18 2.17 19.63
CA ASP A 147 -1.63 3.40 20.23
C ASP A 147 -0.59 4.06 19.32
N LEU A 148 0.19 3.26 18.59
CA LEU A 148 1.10 3.78 17.56
C LEU A 148 0.33 4.50 16.44
N ARG A 149 -0.80 3.95 16.00
CA ARG A 149 -1.65 4.58 14.98
C ARG A 149 -2.24 5.89 15.50
N ALA A 150 -2.77 5.90 16.73
CA ALA A 150 -3.29 7.11 17.35
C ALA A 150 -2.20 8.19 17.48
N SER A 151 -1.00 7.80 17.89
CA SER A 151 0.17 8.68 17.98
C SER A 151 0.57 9.26 16.62
N LEU A 152 0.54 8.44 15.57
CA LEU A 152 0.84 8.88 14.21
C LEU A 152 -0.19 9.88 13.68
N GLU A 153 -1.48 9.60 13.86
CA GLU A 153 -2.54 10.51 13.39
C GLU A 153 -2.49 11.84 14.14
N SER A 154 -2.36 11.79 15.47
CA SER A 154 -2.24 13.00 16.30
C SER A 154 -1.02 13.84 15.91
N ALA A 155 0.14 13.21 15.70
CA ALA A 155 1.35 13.93 15.31
C ALA A 155 1.22 14.52 13.89
N PHE A 156 0.55 13.81 12.97
CA PHE A 156 0.33 14.30 11.62
C PHE A 156 -0.66 15.47 11.57
N GLU A 157 -1.77 15.40 12.32
CA GLU A 157 -2.75 16.49 12.45
C GLU A 157 -2.10 17.77 12.99
N GLN A 158 -1.21 17.66 13.97
CA GLN A 158 -0.45 18.80 14.49
C GLN A 158 0.44 19.44 13.43
N LEU A 159 1.12 18.64 12.61
CA LEU A 159 1.91 19.17 11.49
C LEU A 159 1.04 19.89 10.47
N GLN A 160 -0.16 19.41 10.20
CA GLN A 160 -1.11 20.08 9.30
C GLN A 160 -1.55 21.44 9.87
N LEU A 161 -1.80 21.52 11.18
CA LEU A 161 -2.14 22.77 11.85
C LEU A 161 -0.98 23.77 11.78
N SER A 162 0.25 23.35 12.11
CA SER A 162 1.43 24.22 12.01
C SER A 162 1.71 24.68 10.57
N ALA A 163 1.46 23.84 9.58
CA ALA A 163 1.61 24.22 8.17
C ALA A 163 0.58 25.27 7.74
N SER A 164 -0.67 25.14 8.19
CA SER A 164 -1.72 26.13 7.90
C SER A 164 -1.45 27.50 8.53
N GLU A 165 -0.74 27.56 9.65
CA GLU A 165 -0.30 28.83 10.27
C GLU A 165 0.89 29.47 9.52
N ALA A 166 1.69 28.65 8.82
CA ALA A 166 2.91 29.07 8.12
C ALA A 166 2.70 29.55 6.67
N ASP A 167 1.46 29.50 6.15
CA ASP A 167 1.08 29.85 4.75
C ASP A 167 1.32 31.33 4.33
N ILE A 168 2.13 32.09 5.09
CA ILE A 168 2.64 33.42 4.68
C ILE A 168 4.04 33.33 4.03
N GLN A 169 4.75 32.20 4.08
CA GLN A 169 6.06 32.08 3.43
C GLN A 169 6.08 31.07 2.28
N SER A 170 6.35 31.59 1.08
CA SER A 170 6.56 30.84 -0.16
C SER A 170 7.62 29.75 0.01
N PHE A 171 7.24 28.49 -0.24
CA PHE A 171 8.13 27.33 -0.23
C PHE A 171 9.43 27.58 -1.03
N SER A 172 10.58 27.59 -0.35
CA SER A 172 11.88 27.38 -0.97
C SER A 172 12.28 25.91 -0.75
N VAL A 173 12.21 25.10 -1.82
CA VAL A 173 12.73 23.73 -1.79
C VAL A 173 14.25 23.82 -1.65
N THR A 174 14.77 23.59 -0.45
CA THR A 174 16.22 23.55 -0.21
C THR A 174 16.71 22.14 -0.55
N VAL A 175 17.08 21.93 -1.82
CA VAL A 175 17.88 20.75 -2.19
C VAL A 175 19.25 20.94 -1.56
N GLY A 176 19.67 20.00 -0.70
CA GLY A 176 20.86 20.11 0.14
C GLY A 176 22.08 20.61 -0.65
N THR A 177 22.61 21.76 -0.22
CA THR A 177 23.91 22.25 -0.69
C THR A 177 24.99 21.34 -0.10
N THR A 178 25.64 20.55 -0.96
CA THR A 178 26.89 19.88 -0.60
C THR A 178 27.92 20.93 -0.19
N PRO A 179 28.65 20.76 0.94
CA PRO A 179 29.71 21.67 1.30
C PRO A 179 30.89 21.47 0.34
N THR A 180 31.12 22.44 -0.53
CA THR A 180 32.37 22.54 -1.29
C THR A 180 33.44 23.09 -0.34
N THR A 181 34.17 22.21 0.35
CA THR A 181 35.41 22.59 1.04
C THR A 181 36.52 22.80 0.01
N LEU A 182 37.13 23.98 0.11
CA LEU A 182 38.41 24.37 -0.50
C LEU A 182 39.56 23.45 -0.06
#